data_AF-A0A2M8UG87-F1
#
_entry.id   AF-A0A2M8UG87-F1
#
_cell.length_a   1.000
_cell.length_b   1.000
_cell.length_c   1.000
_cell.angle_alpha   90.00
_cell.angle_beta   90.00
_cell.angle_gamma   90.00
#
_symmetry.space_group_name_H-M   'P 1'
#
loop_
_entity.id
_entity.type
_entity.pdbx_description
1 polymer ?
#
loop_
_entity_poly.entity_id
_entity_poly.type
_entity_poly.pdbx_seq_one_letter_code
_entity_poly.pdbx_strand_id
1 'polypeptide(L)'
;MAIDLSVLISGASTMSSATMSPMAMYKKLQKLAEENSGASEIEQAKEKADAATREMDNAAIRVRNRQYKIQNVQVQDDAFFYKNRAATATTADELINDDRFLRVLATANGFEDTYNFDRQRLRDILTSDLSDPNSVARTGTVKELELAQKYNFAATGDQYDTDGNLVTITADGKLVNDGSGGTPLPASLAKLRGLVTDINGNATIEVRPDDPDIDGDLMLTAGPSGSDIINYTRSQTKTLLREKAAPDKSSVSGAYEFEGTEFQKFRERKDIQKDIDYFKENIGSLKSVDELFESQNHRLLKFILSAYDLESEAQYPGKIRKILESDLTDVDSLANRYKDPRFQQMTKDLNFNFMGLTKLQLGSTIQDLTTRYERISYEKHLDEQAPGVRAAIEFGRRIKDVTQTLQLLGDNVLREVVTVANNIPKEIAYQGVESQVTAVERKVDLNSLKGDQNEIEKMVMRYLTFKDTGFTSANSKSYLTDLFG
;
A
#
# COMPACT_ATOMS: atom_id res chain seq x y z
N MET A 1 14.93 -7.00 24.36
CA MET A 1 15.95 -8.06 24.32
C MET A 1 16.85 -7.75 23.13
N ALA A 2 18.02 -7.17 23.38
CA ALA A 2 19.01 -6.87 22.34
C ALA A 2 19.96 -8.05 22.23
N ILE A 3 20.20 -8.56 21.03
CA ILE A 3 21.22 -9.57 20.77
C ILE A 3 22.46 -8.82 20.29
N ASP A 4 23.53 -8.98 21.07
CA ASP A 4 24.87 -8.46 20.86
C ASP A 4 25.64 -9.39 19.89
N LEU A 5 26.20 -8.81 18.82
CA LEU A 5 26.90 -9.51 17.73
C LEU A 5 28.43 -9.49 17.91
N SER A 6 28.93 -9.19 19.10
CA SER A 6 30.36 -8.96 19.37
C SER A 6 31.26 -10.19 19.47
N VAL A 7 30.82 -11.41 19.10
CA VAL A 7 31.65 -12.62 19.24
C VAL A 7 31.77 -13.39 17.93
N LEU A 8 32.72 -12.97 17.07
CA LEU A 8 33.51 -13.84 16.19
C LEU A 8 34.54 -12.99 15.43
N ILE A 9 35.65 -12.65 16.08
CA ILE A 9 37.03 -12.54 15.53
C ILE A 9 37.91 -12.21 16.74
N SER A 10 38.65 -13.21 17.23
CA SER A 10 39.77 -13.00 18.16
C SER A 10 41.02 -13.58 17.53
N GLY A 11 42.05 -12.75 17.34
CA GLY A 11 43.40 -13.22 17.01
C GLY A 11 44.32 -12.15 16.43
N ALA A 12 45.02 -11.44 17.32
CA ALA A 12 46.33 -10.77 17.17
C ALA A 12 46.56 -9.78 15.99
N SER A 13 47.19 -8.61 16.11
CA SER A 13 47.88 -7.92 17.21
C SER A 13 48.22 -6.50 16.74
N THR A 14 48.00 -5.53 17.62
CA THR A 14 48.74 -4.26 17.79
C THR A 14 49.01 -3.38 16.55
N MET A 15 48.02 -2.56 16.17
CA MET A 15 48.23 -1.11 16.05
C MET A 15 46.96 -0.43 16.53
N SER A 16 47.11 0.58 17.39
CA SER A 16 46.02 1.38 17.97
C SER A 16 45.06 1.88 16.89
N SER A 17 43.92 1.22 16.68
CA SER A 17 42.85 1.69 15.80
C SER A 17 41.76 2.33 16.66
N ALA A 18 41.67 3.65 16.59
CA ALA A 18 40.46 4.34 16.97
C ALA A 18 39.36 3.87 16.00
N THR A 19 38.48 2.95 16.42
CA THR A 19 37.35 2.48 15.64
C THR A 19 36.37 3.63 15.46
N MET A 20 36.47 4.33 14.34
CA MET A 20 35.50 5.35 13.94
C MET A 20 34.16 4.67 13.61
N SER A 21 33.05 5.21 14.12
CA SER A 21 31.71 4.73 13.76
C SER A 21 31.46 4.88 12.25
N PRO A 22 30.53 4.11 11.64
CA PRO A 22 30.22 4.24 10.20
C PRO A 22 29.88 5.68 9.79
N MET A 23 29.17 6.43 10.65
CA MET A 23 28.86 7.85 10.45
C MET A 23 30.12 8.74 10.53
N ALA A 24 31.07 8.40 11.39
CA ALA A 24 32.33 9.12 11.51
C ALA A 24 33.27 8.81 10.34
N MET A 25 33.31 7.56 9.87
CA MET A 25 34.03 7.14 8.67
C MET A 25 33.45 7.83 7.43
N TYR A 26 32.13 7.92 7.35
CA TYR A 26 31.40 8.67 6.32
C TYR A 26 31.76 10.17 6.32
N LYS A 27 31.72 10.85 7.48
CA LYS A 27 32.14 12.26 7.58
C LYS A 27 33.62 12.48 7.24
N LYS A 28 34.48 11.51 7.55
CA LYS A 28 35.92 11.59 7.22
C LYS A 28 36.17 11.39 5.72
N LEU A 29 35.41 10.49 5.08
CA LEU A 29 35.42 10.33 3.62
C LEU A 29 34.87 11.58 2.90
N GLN A 30 33.86 12.23 3.47
CA GLN A 30 33.32 13.49 2.97
C GLN A 30 34.37 14.61 2.99
N LYS A 31 35.10 14.73 4.12
CA LYS A 31 36.19 15.71 4.27
C LYS A 31 37.38 15.41 3.34
N LEU A 32 37.74 14.14 3.17
CA LEU A 32 38.80 13.70 2.24
C LEU A 32 38.43 13.91 0.77
N ALA A 33 37.14 13.81 0.42
CA ALA A 33 36.63 14.10 -0.93
C ALA A 33 36.65 15.62 -1.23
N GLU A 34 36.32 16.46 -0.24
CA GLU A 34 36.41 17.92 -0.32
C GLU A 34 37.86 18.42 -0.48
N GLU A 35 38.84 17.70 0.05
CA GLU A 35 40.27 18.06 0.00
C GLU A 35 40.99 17.64 -1.31
N ASN A 36 40.38 16.82 -2.19
CA ASN A 36 41.11 16.17 -3.30
C ASN A 36 40.40 16.05 -4.67
N SER A 37 39.25 16.69 -4.92
CA SER A 37 38.55 16.52 -6.22
C SER A 37 37.85 17.79 -6.73
N GLY A 38 37.71 17.89 -8.05
CA GLY A 38 37.00 19.00 -8.71
C GLY A 38 35.50 19.01 -8.35
N ALA A 39 34.90 20.20 -8.29
CA ALA A 39 33.59 20.48 -7.71
C ALA A 39 32.41 19.58 -8.17
N SER A 40 32.51 18.92 -9.33
CA SER A 40 31.48 18.02 -9.87
C SER A 40 31.42 16.65 -9.19
N GLU A 41 32.57 16.09 -8.75
CA GLU A 41 32.62 14.76 -8.12
C GLU A 41 32.13 14.80 -6.66
N ILE A 42 32.32 15.95 -5.98
CA ILE A 42 31.88 16.18 -4.59
C ILE A 42 30.34 16.25 -4.51
N GLU A 43 29.69 16.89 -5.47
CA GLU A 43 28.23 17.04 -5.49
C GLU A 43 27.52 15.70 -5.74
N GLN A 44 28.03 14.90 -6.68
CA GLN A 44 27.52 13.55 -6.95
C GLN A 44 27.71 12.61 -5.76
N ALA A 45 28.84 12.73 -5.04
CA ALA A 45 29.10 11.96 -3.84
C ALA A 45 28.15 12.34 -2.68
N LYS A 46 27.83 13.62 -2.51
CA LYS A 46 26.84 14.11 -1.54
C LYS A 46 25.44 13.58 -1.86
N GLU A 47 25.02 13.66 -3.12
CA GLU A 47 23.68 13.21 -3.56
C GLU A 47 23.46 11.70 -3.38
N LYS A 48 24.46 10.88 -3.74
CA LYS A 48 24.42 9.42 -3.53
C LYS A 48 24.31 9.05 -2.05
N ALA A 49 24.99 9.81 -1.19
CA ALA A 49 24.96 9.54 0.23
C ALA A 49 23.66 10.00 0.92
N ASP A 50 23.08 11.10 0.45
CA ASP A 50 21.74 11.53 0.86
C ASP A 50 20.66 10.55 0.38
N ALA A 51 20.84 9.93 -0.80
CA ALA A 51 19.96 8.87 -1.30
C ALA A 51 20.05 7.59 -0.44
N ALA A 52 21.27 7.15 -0.10
CA ALA A 52 21.46 5.99 0.78
C ALA A 52 20.83 6.20 2.16
N THR A 53 20.99 7.40 2.75
CA THR A 53 20.40 7.73 4.06
C THR A 53 18.87 7.73 4.01
N ARG A 54 18.26 8.27 2.94
CA ARG A 54 16.80 8.25 2.73
C ARG A 54 16.25 6.83 2.58
N GLU A 55 16.92 5.98 1.82
CA GLU A 55 16.46 4.59 1.64
C GLU A 55 16.52 3.79 2.94
N MET A 56 17.53 4.03 3.78
CA MET A 56 17.58 3.45 5.12
C MET A 56 16.41 3.92 6.00
N ASP A 57 16.08 5.21 5.96
CA ASP A 57 14.92 5.77 6.67
C ASP A 57 13.59 5.19 6.14
N ASN A 58 13.42 5.07 4.83
CA ASN A 58 12.21 4.51 4.20
C ASN A 58 12.08 3.00 4.43
N ALA A 59 13.18 2.25 4.42
CA ALA A 59 13.20 0.86 4.83
C ALA A 59 12.71 0.70 6.27
N ALA A 60 13.15 1.54 7.20
CA ALA A 60 12.66 1.54 8.57
C ALA A 60 11.15 1.89 8.66
N ILE A 61 10.67 2.82 7.83
CA ILE A 61 9.25 3.16 7.72
C ILE A 61 8.43 1.97 7.20
N ARG A 62 8.89 1.27 6.16
CA ARG A 62 8.22 0.07 5.61
C ARG A 62 8.11 -1.05 6.63
N VAL A 63 9.19 -1.30 7.38
CA VAL A 63 9.19 -2.28 8.48
C VAL A 63 8.19 -1.87 9.56
N ARG A 64 8.15 -0.59 9.96
CA ARG A 64 7.21 -0.11 10.98
C ARG A 64 5.75 -0.14 10.48
N ASN A 65 5.50 0.20 9.23
CA ASN A 65 4.17 0.11 8.62
C ASN A 65 3.69 -1.33 8.50
N ARG A 66 4.57 -2.29 8.24
CA ARG A 66 4.24 -3.72 8.31
C ARG A 66 3.78 -4.09 9.72
N GLN A 67 4.48 -3.63 10.76
CA GLN A 67 4.07 -3.84 12.14
C GLN A 67 2.72 -3.18 12.46
N TYR A 68 2.50 -1.93 12.03
CA TYR A 68 1.24 -1.22 12.23
C TYR A 68 0.06 -1.91 11.54
N LYS A 69 0.25 -2.47 10.34
CA LYS A 69 -0.79 -3.26 9.67
C LYS A 69 -1.17 -4.48 10.48
N ILE A 70 -0.19 -5.23 11.00
CA ILE A 70 -0.43 -6.39 11.86
C ILE A 70 -1.18 -5.97 13.13
N GLN A 71 -0.74 -4.89 13.78
CA GLN A 71 -1.42 -4.36 14.96
C GLN A 71 -2.85 -3.91 14.65
N ASN A 72 -3.07 -3.18 13.56
CA ASN A 72 -4.40 -2.71 13.18
C ASN A 72 -5.35 -3.87 12.87
N VAL A 73 -4.84 -4.96 12.27
CA VAL A 73 -5.63 -6.21 12.10
C VAL A 73 -5.99 -6.82 13.46
N GLN A 74 -5.04 -6.89 14.40
CA GLN A 74 -5.32 -7.36 15.76
C GLN A 74 -6.36 -6.49 16.48
N VAL A 75 -6.33 -5.17 16.28
CA VAL A 75 -7.34 -4.24 16.83
C VAL A 75 -8.73 -4.53 16.27
N GLN A 76 -8.84 -4.80 14.96
CA GLN A 76 -10.12 -5.16 14.34
C GLN A 76 -10.62 -6.53 14.84
N ASP A 77 -9.72 -7.50 14.98
CA ASP A 77 -10.05 -8.84 15.49
C ASP A 77 -10.52 -8.76 16.97
N ASP A 78 -9.84 -7.97 17.80
CA ASP A 78 -10.24 -7.71 19.18
C ASP A 78 -11.60 -7.00 19.28
N ALA A 79 -11.86 -6.01 18.41
CA ALA A 79 -13.15 -5.33 18.33
C ALA A 79 -14.29 -6.28 17.93
N PHE A 80 -14.07 -7.14 16.95
CA PHE A 80 -15.03 -8.13 16.50
C PHE A 80 -15.29 -9.19 17.59
N PHE A 81 -14.22 -9.70 18.20
CA PHE A 81 -14.30 -10.60 19.33
C PHE A 81 -15.10 -10.00 20.48
N TYR A 82 -14.78 -8.77 20.91
CA TYR A 82 -15.47 -8.08 22.01
C TYR A 82 -16.95 -7.90 21.70
N LYS A 83 -17.29 -7.47 20.48
CA LYS A 83 -18.67 -7.34 20.02
C LYS A 83 -19.43 -8.66 20.14
N ASN A 84 -18.89 -9.75 19.58
CA ASN A 84 -19.56 -11.03 19.56
C ASN A 84 -19.65 -11.65 20.95
N ARG A 85 -18.60 -11.52 21.76
CA ARG A 85 -18.58 -12.03 23.12
C ARG A 85 -19.58 -11.30 24.01
N ALA A 86 -19.61 -9.96 23.92
CA ALA A 86 -20.66 -9.15 24.54
C ALA A 86 -22.04 -9.62 24.07
N ALA A 87 -22.21 -9.91 22.78
CA ALA A 87 -23.48 -10.29 22.15
C ALA A 87 -23.95 -11.74 22.39
N THR A 88 -23.10 -12.64 22.88
CA THR A 88 -23.42 -14.07 23.04
C THR A 88 -23.32 -14.57 24.48
N ALA A 89 -22.63 -13.85 25.37
CA ALA A 89 -22.54 -14.24 26.77
C ALA A 89 -23.93 -14.30 27.43
N THR A 90 -24.15 -15.36 28.19
CA THR A 90 -25.38 -15.62 28.97
C THR A 90 -25.20 -15.31 30.45
N THR A 91 -23.95 -15.14 30.92
CA THR A 91 -23.62 -14.75 32.29
C THR A 91 -22.57 -13.63 32.31
N ALA A 92 -22.51 -12.86 33.40
CA ALA A 92 -21.46 -11.84 33.58
C ALA A 92 -20.08 -12.47 33.83
N ASP A 93 -20.04 -13.61 34.53
CA ASP A 93 -18.81 -14.35 34.82
C ASP A 93 -18.09 -14.79 33.54
N GLU A 94 -18.84 -15.15 32.51
CA GLU A 94 -18.32 -15.47 31.19
C GLU A 94 -17.52 -14.33 30.54
N LEU A 95 -17.86 -13.09 30.83
CA LEU A 95 -17.19 -11.90 30.33
C LEU A 95 -16.03 -11.48 31.25
N ILE A 96 -16.26 -11.52 32.56
CA ILE A 96 -15.30 -11.06 33.57
C ILE A 96 -14.12 -12.04 33.70
N ASN A 97 -14.32 -13.32 33.39
CA ASN A 97 -13.24 -14.31 33.33
C ASN A 97 -12.52 -14.32 31.97
N ASP A 98 -12.99 -13.58 30.98
CA ASP A 98 -12.37 -13.51 29.67
C ASP A 98 -11.34 -12.37 29.62
N ASP A 99 -10.08 -12.76 29.65
CA ASP A 99 -8.96 -11.84 29.62
C ASP A 99 -8.91 -11.00 28.33
N ARG A 100 -9.35 -11.54 27.20
CA ARG A 100 -9.38 -10.75 25.96
C ARG A 100 -10.46 -9.69 26.05
N PHE A 101 -11.64 -10.04 26.57
CA PHE A 101 -12.75 -9.12 26.78
C PHE A 101 -12.38 -7.98 27.73
N LEU A 102 -11.82 -8.31 28.90
CA LEU A 102 -11.42 -7.34 29.91
C LEU A 102 -10.35 -6.36 29.42
N ARG A 103 -9.43 -6.81 28.56
CA ARG A 103 -8.39 -5.93 27.99
C ARG A 103 -9.01 -4.86 27.10
N VAL A 104 -9.92 -5.27 26.21
CA VAL A 104 -10.62 -4.35 25.30
C VAL A 104 -11.47 -3.37 26.11
N LEU A 105 -12.21 -3.86 27.10
CA LEU A 105 -13.04 -3.04 28.00
C LEU A 105 -12.20 -1.99 28.75
N ALA A 106 -11.11 -2.40 29.40
CA ALA A 106 -10.23 -1.50 30.13
C ALA A 106 -9.63 -0.42 29.22
N THR A 107 -9.11 -0.84 28.06
CA THR A 107 -8.51 0.07 27.08
C THR A 107 -9.53 1.06 26.51
N ALA A 108 -10.75 0.59 26.19
CA ALA A 108 -11.83 1.43 25.69
C ALA A 108 -12.30 2.50 26.66
N ASN A 109 -12.14 2.24 27.96
CA ASN A 109 -12.49 3.17 29.05
C ASN A 109 -11.27 3.97 29.55
N GLY A 110 -10.16 3.97 28.80
CA GLY A 110 -9.01 4.83 29.07
C GLY A 110 -8.15 4.38 30.26
N PHE A 111 -8.19 3.09 30.59
CA PHE A 111 -7.26 2.49 31.56
C PHE A 111 -5.99 1.95 30.90
N GLU A 112 -5.92 1.90 29.56
CA GLU A 112 -4.75 1.45 28.81
C GLU A 112 -4.17 0.15 29.41
N ASP A 113 -2.89 0.17 29.82
CA ASP A 113 -2.18 -0.98 30.34
C ASP A 113 -2.33 -1.18 31.86
N THR A 114 -3.10 -0.32 32.54
CA THR A 114 -3.19 -0.27 34.02
C THR A 114 -3.54 -1.63 34.63
N TYR A 115 -4.43 -2.40 34.00
CA TYR A 115 -4.90 -3.70 34.51
C TYR A 115 -4.33 -4.90 33.75
N ASN A 116 -3.32 -4.71 32.89
CA ASN A 116 -2.73 -5.83 32.16
C ASN A 116 -2.08 -6.88 33.09
N PHE A 117 -1.54 -6.42 34.23
CA PHE A 117 -0.87 -7.28 35.22
C PHE A 117 -1.70 -7.55 36.47
N ASP A 118 -2.74 -6.75 36.73
CA ASP A 118 -3.68 -6.93 37.85
C ASP A 118 -5.11 -6.96 37.33
N ARG A 119 -5.42 -8.03 36.60
CA ARG A 119 -6.78 -8.25 36.10
C ARG A 119 -7.75 -8.52 37.23
N GLN A 120 -7.29 -9.05 38.36
CA GLN A 120 -8.16 -9.36 39.47
C GLN A 120 -8.81 -8.10 40.03
N ARG A 121 -8.03 -7.02 40.19
CA ARG A 121 -8.59 -5.72 40.57
C ARG A 121 -9.68 -5.23 39.61
N LEU A 122 -9.49 -5.38 38.29
CA LEU A 122 -10.50 -5.00 37.31
C LEU A 122 -11.78 -5.83 37.46
N ARG A 123 -11.66 -7.13 37.76
CA ARG A 123 -12.82 -7.99 38.07
C ARG A 123 -13.53 -7.46 39.31
N ASP A 124 -12.81 -7.21 40.39
CA ASP A 124 -13.37 -6.75 41.66
C ASP A 124 -14.08 -5.39 41.54
N ILE A 125 -13.57 -4.49 40.68
CA ILE A 125 -14.22 -3.22 40.35
C ILE A 125 -15.53 -3.46 39.60
N LEU A 126 -15.50 -4.28 38.55
CA LEU A 126 -16.65 -4.56 37.69
C LEU A 126 -17.78 -5.29 38.42
N THR A 127 -17.44 -6.11 39.43
CA THR A 127 -18.38 -6.84 40.29
C THR A 127 -18.61 -6.17 41.64
N SER A 128 -18.16 -4.92 41.83
CA SER A 128 -18.35 -4.21 43.09
C SER A 128 -19.82 -3.91 43.39
N ASP A 129 -20.23 -4.13 44.63
CA ASP A 129 -21.51 -3.65 45.14
C ASP A 129 -21.47 -2.12 45.30
N LEU A 130 -22.22 -1.42 44.45
CA LEU A 130 -22.28 0.03 44.47
C LEU A 130 -23.13 0.58 45.62
N SER A 131 -23.81 -0.26 46.41
CA SER A 131 -24.51 0.16 47.63
C SER A 131 -23.59 0.20 48.86
N ASP A 132 -22.54 -0.62 48.88
CA ASP A 132 -21.53 -0.64 49.95
C ASP A 132 -20.54 0.52 49.79
N PRO A 133 -20.48 1.49 50.74
CA PRO A 133 -19.52 2.60 50.71
C PRO A 133 -18.05 2.16 50.66
N ASN A 134 -17.73 0.95 51.11
CA ASN A 134 -16.38 0.41 51.17
C ASN A 134 -16.01 -0.49 49.99
N SER A 135 -16.88 -0.61 48.98
CA SER A 135 -16.59 -1.46 47.81
C SER A 135 -15.36 -0.97 47.03
N VAL A 136 -14.73 -1.88 46.27
CA VAL A 136 -13.51 -1.61 45.51
C VAL A 136 -13.72 -0.44 44.53
N ALA A 137 -14.87 -0.39 43.87
CA ALA A 137 -15.22 0.71 42.97
C ALA A 137 -15.39 2.06 43.70
N ARG A 138 -15.99 2.09 44.90
CA ARG A 138 -16.23 3.34 45.66
C ARG A 138 -15.00 3.86 46.38
N THR A 139 -14.11 2.97 46.79
CA THR A 139 -12.83 3.32 47.44
C THR A 139 -11.71 3.59 46.43
N GLY A 140 -11.93 3.26 45.16
CA GLY A 140 -11.02 3.53 44.04
C GLY A 140 -11.08 4.96 43.50
N THR A 141 -10.61 5.13 42.28
CA THR A 141 -10.64 6.38 41.52
C THR A 141 -12.04 6.66 40.96
N VAL A 142 -12.33 7.93 40.65
CA VAL A 142 -13.59 8.33 40.00
C VAL A 142 -13.83 7.53 38.72
N LYS A 143 -12.78 7.28 37.93
CA LYS A 143 -12.89 6.46 36.71
C LYS A 143 -13.26 5.00 37.00
N GLU A 144 -12.74 4.40 38.07
CA GLU A 144 -13.08 3.03 38.48
C GLU A 144 -14.56 2.96 38.92
N LEU A 145 -15.05 3.97 39.64
CA LEU A 145 -16.46 4.08 40.02
C LEU A 145 -17.38 4.24 38.80
N GLU A 146 -17.02 5.13 37.86
CA GLU A 146 -17.75 5.34 36.61
C GLU A 146 -17.81 4.06 35.77
N LEU A 147 -16.70 3.31 35.71
CA LEU A 147 -16.64 2.03 35.02
C LEU A 147 -17.63 1.02 35.63
N ALA A 148 -17.61 0.86 36.95
CA ALA A 148 -18.53 -0.04 37.65
C ALA A 148 -20.00 0.37 37.46
N GLN A 149 -20.31 1.68 37.49
CA GLN A 149 -21.67 2.19 37.24
C GLN A 149 -22.15 1.95 35.81
N LYS A 150 -21.25 2.10 34.83
CA LYS A 150 -21.54 1.97 33.40
C LYS A 150 -21.99 0.55 33.04
N TYR A 151 -21.33 -0.48 33.57
CA TYR A 151 -21.65 -1.88 33.26
C TYR A 151 -22.54 -2.56 34.31
N ASN A 152 -22.33 -2.26 35.60
CA ASN A 152 -23.09 -2.79 36.73
C ASN A 152 -23.19 -4.32 36.74
N PHE A 153 -22.08 -5.04 36.53
CA PHE A 153 -22.09 -6.51 36.45
C PHE A 153 -22.44 -7.20 37.79
N ALA A 154 -22.45 -6.46 38.90
CA ALA A 154 -22.92 -6.94 40.20
C ALA A 154 -24.46 -7.09 40.30
N ALA A 155 -25.22 -6.58 39.32
CA ALA A 155 -26.67 -6.74 39.33
C ALA A 155 -27.07 -8.23 39.25
N THR A 156 -28.03 -8.63 40.08
CA THR A 156 -28.49 -10.01 40.20
C THR A 156 -29.94 -10.17 39.75
N GLY A 157 -30.34 -11.41 39.46
CA GLY A 157 -31.69 -11.73 38.97
C GLY A 157 -31.80 -11.68 37.45
N ASP A 158 -32.94 -12.16 36.95
CA ASP A 158 -33.32 -12.13 35.54
C ASP A 158 -33.97 -10.79 35.19
N GLN A 159 -33.90 -10.41 33.91
CA GLN A 159 -34.53 -9.21 33.41
C GLN A 159 -35.97 -9.42 32.97
N TYR A 160 -36.80 -8.44 33.31
CA TYR A 160 -38.20 -8.38 32.93
C TYR A 160 -38.50 -7.06 32.23
N ASP A 161 -39.46 -7.07 31.32
CA ASP A 161 -39.97 -5.83 30.73
C ASP A 161 -40.98 -5.11 31.63
N THR A 162 -41.46 -3.94 31.21
CA THR A 162 -42.43 -3.14 31.96
C THR A 162 -43.77 -3.82 32.17
N ASP A 163 -44.08 -4.86 31.39
CA ASP A 163 -45.32 -5.63 31.48
C ASP A 163 -45.14 -6.91 32.33
N GLY A 164 -43.91 -7.17 32.79
CA GLY A 164 -43.56 -8.30 33.64
C GLY A 164 -43.19 -9.57 32.87
N ASN A 165 -43.00 -9.49 31.55
CA ASN A 165 -42.55 -10.62 30.75
C ASN A 165 -41.04 -10.81 30.86
N LEU A 166 -40.60 -12.07 30.84
CA LEU A 166 -39.18 -12.43 30.95
C LEU A 166 -38.44 -12.11 29.66
N VAL A 167 -37.35 -11.34 29.77
CA VAL A 167 -36.43 -11.09 28.65
C VAL A 167 -35.47 -12.28 28.50
N THR A 168 -35.43 -12.86 27.31
CA THR A 168 -34.55 -13.99 26.98
C THR A 168 -33.64 -13.68 25.80
N ILE A 169 -32.57 -14.48 25.67
CA ILE A 169 -31.57 -14.41 24.62
C ILE A 169 -31.70 -15.64 23.73
N THR A 170 -31.89 -15.43 22.44
CA THR A 170 -31.90 -16.50 21.43
C THR A 170 -30.49 -17.03 21.14
N ALA A 171 -30.36 -18.15 20.43
CA ALA A 171 -29.06 -18.75 20.09
C ALA A 171 -28.15 -17.84 19.23
N ASP A 172 -28.74 -16.93 18.45
CA ASP A 172 -28.06 -15.90 17.64
C ASP A 172 -27.80 -14.59 18.40
N GLY A 173 -28.16 -14.51 19.69
CA GLY A 173 -27.88 -13.37 20.57
C GLY A 173 -28.91 -12.24 20.51
N LYS A 174 -30.07 -12.47 19.88
CA LYS A 174 -31.19 -11.52 19.83
C LYS A 174 -31.97 -11.54 21.14
N LEU A 175 -32.43 -10.36 21.57
CA LEU A 175 -33.30 -10.23 22.75
C LEU A 175 -34.77 -10.37 22.34
N VAL A 176 -35.53 -11.13 23.12
CA VAL A 176 -36.99 -11.29 22.97
C VAL A 176 -37.65 -11.29 24.35
N ASN A 177 -38.88 -10.79 24.46
CA ASN A 177 -39.67 -10.70 25.69
C ASN A 177 -40.93 -11.58 25.68
N ASP A 178 -41.09 -12.45 24.68
CA ASP A 178 -42.26 -13.32 24.51
C ASP A 178 -42.10 -14.70 25.19
N GLY A 179 -41.04 -14.89 25.98
CA GLY A 179 -40.71 -16.17 26.63
C GLY A 179 -40.39 -17.33 25.67
N SER A 180 -40.23 -17.07 24.36
CA SER A 180 -40.03 -18.12 23.37
C SER A 180 -38.59 -18.64 23.31
N GLY A 181 -38.30 -19.69 24.09
CA GLY A 181 -37.19 -20.62 23.83
C GLY A 181 -35.75 -20.11 23.97
N GLY A 182 -35.54 -18.97 24.61
CA GLY A 182 -34.22 -18.40 24.89
C GLY A 182 -33.70 -18.67 26.31
N THR A 183 -32.44 -18.33 26.57
CA THR A 183 -31.88 -18.30 27.94
C THR A 183 -32.28 -17.00 28.63
N PRO A 184 -32.74 -16.99 29.89
CA PRO A 184 -33.04 -15.75 30.62
C PRO A 184 -31.86 -14.77 30.56
N LEU A 185 -32.13 -13.49 30.30
CA LEU A 185 -31.12 -12.45 30.30
C LEU A 185 -30.88 -11.99 31.76
N PRO A 186 -29.67 -12.14 32.32
CA PRO A 186 -29.38 -11.62 33.65
C PRO A 186 -29.35 -10.09 33.68
N ALA A 187 -29.70 -9.52 34.84
CA ALA A 187 -29.73 -8.08 35.04
C ALA A 187 -28.38 -7.39 34.77
N SER A 188 -27.29 -8.09 35.10
CA SER A 188 -25.91 -7.67 34.85
C SER A 188 -25.55 -7.47 33.37
N LEU A 189 -26.26 -8.11 32.44
CA LEU A 189 -25.97 -8.01 31.01
C LEU A 189 -26.84 -6.99 30.27
N ALA A 190 -27.96 -6.56 30.84
CA ALA A 190 -28.94 -5.69 30.18
C ALA A 190 -28.34 -4.39 29.64
N LYS A 191 -27.61 -3.66 30.50
CA LYS A 191 -26.95 -2.40 30.11
C LYS A 191 -25.94 -2.64 28.98
N LEU A 192 -25.14 -3.71 29.05
CA LEU A 192 -24.15 -4.05 28.03
C LEU A 192 -24.77 -4.24 26.64
N ARG A 193 -25.99 -4.80 26.61
CA ARG A 193 -26.78 -5.02 25.38
C ARG A 193 -27.54 -3.78 24.91
N GLY A 194 -27.42 -2.66 25.63
CA GLY A 194 -28.14 -1.45 25.31
C GLY A 194 -29.64 -1.55 25.56
N LEU A 195 -30.08 -2.45 26.43
CA LEU A 195 -31.47 -2.50 26.85
C LEU A 195 -31.79 -1.22 27.65
N VAL A 196 -32.81 -0.48 27.22
CA VAL A 196 -33.28 0.71 27.95
C VAL A 196 -34.12 0.22 29.13
N THR A 197 -33.78 0.66 30.35
CA THR A 197 -34.51 0.29 31.57
C THR A 197 -35.18 1.50 32.21
N ASP A 198 -36.33 1.29 32.85
CA ASP A 198 -37.03 2.30 33.63
C ASP A 198 -36.35 2.56 35.00
N ILE A 199 -36.98 3.39 35.84
CA ILE A 199 -36.47 3.71 37.19
C ILE A 199 -36.46 2.51 38.15
N ASN A 200 -37.24 1.47 37.84
CA ASN A 200 -37.33 0.25 38.63
C ASN A 200 -36.36 -0.84 38.13
N GLY A 201 -35.71 -0.60 36.98
CA GLY A 201 -34.76 -1.52 36.36
C GLY A 201 -35.37 -2.45 35.31
N ASN A 202 -36.66 -2.31 35.00
CA ASN A 202 -37.36 -3.13 34.01
C ASN A 202 -37.12 -2.63 32.59
N ALA A 203 -37.02 -3.53 31.63
CA ALA A 203 -36.82 -3.21 30.22
C ALA A 203 -38.03 -2.46 29.64
N THR A 204 -37.77 -1.31 29.02
CA THR A 204 -38.81 -0.49 28.40
C THR A 204 -39.18 -1.08 27.04
N ILE A 205 -40.47 -1.12 26.74
CA ILE A 205 -41.02 -1.51 25.44
C ILE A 205 -41.55 -0.30 24.66
N GLU A 206 -41.55 -0.39 23.34
CA GLU A 206 -42.18 0.61 22.48
C GLU A 206 -43.70 0.53 22.60
N VAL A 207 -44.33 1.64 23.02
CA VAL A 207 -45.78 1.74 23.10
C VAL A 207 -46.34 2.10 21.73
N ARG A 208 -47.03 1.14 21.08
CA ARG A 208 -47.76 1.38 19.82
C ARG A 208 -49.18 1.89 20.14
N PRO A 209 -49.53 3.14 19.80
CA PRO A 209 -50.84 3.72 20.17
C PRO A 209 -52.03 3.11 19.42
N ASP A 210 -51.78 2.37 18.35
CA ASP A 210 -52.75 1.85 17.40
C ASP A 210 -53.17 0.38 17.64
N ASP A 211 -52.43 -0.37 18.47
CA ASP A 211 -52.77 -1.75 18.83
C ASP A 211 -52.25 -2.13 20.24
N PRO A 212 -53.11 -2.10 21.27
CA PRO A 212 -52.71 -2.37 22.66
C PRO A 212 -52.54 -3.87 22.98
N ASP A 213 -52.86 -4.78 22.05
CA ASP A 213 -52.77 -6.24 22.26
C ASP A 213 -51.47 -6.85 21.70
N ILE A 214 -50.55 -6.03 21.16
CA ILE A 214 -49.22 -6.46 20.69
C ILE A 214 -48.20 -6.24 21.83
N ASP A 215 -47.53 -7.31 22.27
CA ASP A 215 -46.35 -7.21 23.16
C ASP A 215 -45.36 -6.21 22.54
N GLY A 216 -45.12 -5.09 23.22
CA GLY A 216 -44.28 -4.02 22.69
C GLY A 216 -42.85 -4.50 22.44
N ASP A 217 -42.25 -4.03 21.34
CA ASP A 217 -40.86 -4.34 21.00
C ASP A 217 -39.91 -3.74 22.04
N LEU A 218 -38.88 -4.48 22.47
CA LEU A 218 -37.87 -3.99 23.42
C LEU A 218 -37.14 -2.74 22.87
N MET A 219 -37.06 -1.69 23.67
CA MET A 219 -36.32 -0.48 23.31
C MET A 219 -34.80 -0.68 23.49
N LEU A 220 -34.05 -0.52 22.41
CA LEU A 220 -32.60 -0.70 22.38
C LEU A 220 -31.84 0.60 22.03
N THR A 221 -30.71 0.79 22.70
CA THR A 221 -29.67 1.77 22.35
C THR A 221 -28.38 1.05 21.94
N ALA A 222 -27.36 1.79 21.49
CA ALA A 222 -26.08 1.23 21.09
C ALA A 222 -25.31 0.51 22.23
N GLY A 223 -25.75 0.69 23.48
CA GLY A 223 -25.11 0.14 24.68
C GLY A 223 -23.68 0.65 24.89
N PRO A 224 -23.06 0.32 26.04
CA PRO A 224 -21.66 0.68 26.28
C PRO A 224 -20.74 -0.07 25.32
N SER A 225 -21.06 -1.31 24.94
CA SER A 225 -20.23 -2.15 24.07
C SER A 225 -19.96 -1.52 22.69
N GLY A 226 -20.94 -0.88 22.07
CA GLY A 226 -20.77 -0.16 20.81
C GLY A 226 -19.82 1.03 20.94
N SER A 227 -19.96 1.82 22.02
CA SER A 227 -19.08 2.95 22.30
C SER A 227 -17.64 2.50 22.61
N ASP A 228 -17.49 1.34 23.26
CA ASP A 228 -16.19 0.79 23.64
C ASP A 228 -15.39 0.37 22.41
N ILE A 229 -16.04 -0.25 21.43
CA ILE A 229 -15.42 -0.64 20.16
C ILE A 229 -14.83 0.59 19.45
N ILE A 230 -15.59 1.69 19.42
CA ILE A 230 -15.15 2.95 18.80
C ILE A 230 -13.95 3.51 19.54
N ASN A 231 -14.01 3.57 20.87
CA ASN A 231 -12.93 4.12 21.70
C ASN A 231 -11.67 3.25 21.65
N TYR A 232 -11.82 1.93 21.71
CA TYR A 232 -10.73 0.96 21.56
C TYR A 232 -10.04 1.09 20.21
N THR A 233 -10.84 1.03 19.12
CA THR A 233 -10.31 1.13 17.76
C THR A 233 -9.60 2.46 17.55
N ARG A 234 -10.16 3.56 18.06
CA ARG A 234 -9.54 4.89 17.99
C ARG A 234 -8.24 4.97 18.78
N SER A 235 -8.16 4.37 19.97
CA SER A 235 -6.95 4.47 20.81
C SER A 235 -5.82 3.57 20.31
N GLN A 236 -6.16 2.41 19.74
CA GLN A 236 -5.16 1.40 19.38
C GLN A 236 -4.74 1.42 17.90
N THR A 237 -5.59 1.92 16.97
CA THR A 237 -5.24 1.96 15.55
C THR A 237 -4.06 2.90 15.30
N LYS A 238 -2.99 2.38 14.71
CA LYS A 238 -1.80 3.15 14.34
C LYS A 238 -1.94 3.70 12.93
N THR A 239 -1.69 5.01 12.78
CA THR A 239 -1.60 5.67 11.48
C THR A 239 -0.33 5.24 10.77
N LEU A 240 -0.45 4.85 9.50
CA LEU A 240 0.71 4.48 8.68
C LEU A 240 1.61 5.70 8.47
N LEU A 241 2.90 5.49 8.67
CA LEU A 241 3.92 6.51 8.45
C LEU A 241 4.12 6.72 6.95
N ARG A 242 4.38 7.98 6.57
CA ARG A 242 4.73 8.35 5.21
C ARG A 242 6.25 8.21 5.04
N GLU A 243 6.67 7.55 3.97
CA GLU A 243 8.06 7.50 3.56
C GLU A 243 8.58 8.92 3.28
N LYS A 244 9.84 9.20 3.63
CA LYS A 244 10.49 10.45 3.24
C LYS A 244 10.63 10.42 1.72
N ALA A 245 9.93 11.34 1.08
CA ALA A 245 10.20 11.63 -0.31
C ALA A 245 11.66 12.07 -0.44
N ALA A 246 12.28 11.67 -1.54
CA ALA A 246 13.46 12.35 -2.03
C ALA A 246 13.25 13.88 -2.02
N PRO A 247 14.25 14.74 -1.71
CA PRO A 247 14.27 16.06 -2.35
C PRO A 247 13.99 15.82 -3.82
N ASP A 248 12.99 16.53 -4.34
CA ASP A 248 12.32 16.18 -5.58
C ASP A 248 13.34 16.07 -6.72
N LYS A 249 13.71 14.81 -7.00
CA LYS A 249 14.55 14.33 -8.08
C LYS A 249 14.15 12.88 -8.33
N SER A 250 12.95 12.76 -8.89
CA SER A 250 12.41 11.68 -9.74
C SER A 250 12.98 10.26 -9.57
N SER A 251 12.15 9.33 -9.12
CA SER A 251 12.45 7.89 -9.18
C SER A 251 11.16 7.05 -9.11
N VAL A 252 10.68 6.26 -10.08
CA VAL A 252 11.08 5.82 -11.44
C VAL A 252 9.76 5.27 -12.04
N SER A 253 9.18 5.68 -13.17
CA SER A 253 9.69 5.83 -14.53
C SER A 253 9.11 7.10 -15.20
N GLY A 254 9.95 7.93 -15.82
CA GLY A 254 9.49 9.00 -16.71
C GLY A 254 8.71 10.12 -16.02
N ALA A 255 9.30 10.74 -15.00
CA ALA A 255 9.16 12.17 -14.81
C ALA A 255 10.32 12.84 -15.56
N TYR A 256 10.30 12.71 -16.88
CA TYR A 256 10.64 13.86 -17.71
C TYR A 256 9.41 14.74 -17.60
N GLU A 257 9.59 16.02 -17.26
CA GLU A 257 8.52 17.01 -17.29
C GLU A 257 8.03 17.15 -18.74
N PHE A 258 7.17 16.22 -19.16
CA PHE A 258 6.21 16.48 -20.22
C PHE A 258 5.09 17.36 -19.64
N GLU A 259 5.46 18.55 -19.14
CA GLU A 259 4.54 19.68 -18.98
C GLU A 259 4.74 20.72 -20.08
N GLY A 260 5.46 20.35 -21.15
CA GLY A 260 5.45 21.10 -22.40
C GLY A 260 4.02 21.29 -22.90
N THR A 261 3.75 22.46 -23.44
CA THR A 261 2.45 22.84 -24.01
C THR A 261 1.95 21.83 -25.04
N GLU A 262 2.84 21.14 -25.76
CA GLU A 262 2.49 20.14 -26.76
C GLU A 262 1.98 18.82 -26.17
N PHE A 263 2.52 18.35 -25.04
CA PHE A 263 1.96 17.19 -24.35
C PHE A 263 0.59 17.51 -23.75
N GLN A 264 0.43 18.72 -23.19
CA GLN A 264 -0.88 19.18 -22.70
C GLN A 264 -1.92 19.20 -23.83
N LYS A 265 -1.59 19.81 -24.98
CA LYS A 265 -2.44 19.78 -26.18
C LYS A 265 -2.71 18.36 -26.68
N PHE A 266 -1.71 17.47 -26.62
CA PHE A 266 -1.88 16.08 -27.03
C PHE A 266 -2.88 15.34 -26.12
N ARG A 267 -2.77 15.50 -24.79
CA ARG A 267 -3.72 14.91 -23.84
C ARG A 267 -5.14 15.39 -24.09
N GLU A 268 -5.32 16.65 -24.47
CA GLU A 268 -6.63 17.24 -24.78
C GLU A 268 -7.23 16.77 -26.12
N ARG A 269 -6.50 15.98 -26.92
CA ARG A 269 -7.05 15.46 -28.17
C ARG A 269 -8.27 14.59 -27.93
N LYS A 270 -9.28 14.75 -28.79
CA LYS A 270 -10.58 14.09 -28.67
C LYS A 270 -10.50 12.57 -28.73
N ASP A 271 -9.59 12.01 -29.51
CA ASP A 271 -9.41 10.55 -29.61
C ASP A 271 -8.81 9.97 -28.33
N ILE A 272 -7.82 10.65 -27.74
CA ILE A 272 -7.20 10.27 -26.47
C ILE A 272 -8.23 10.33 -25.33
N GLN A 273 -8.95 11.45 -25.21
CA GLN A 273 -9.98 11.60 -24.18
C GLN A 273 -11.11 10.58 -24.34
N LYS A 274 -11.55 10.28 -25.57
CA LYS A 274 -12.58 9.24 -25.81
C LYS A 274 -12.19 7.84 -25.34
N ASP A 275 -10.91 7.48 -25.41
CA ASP A 275 -10.43 6.19 -24.91
C ASP A 275 -10.36 6.19 -23.38
N ILE A 276 -9.89 7.30 -22.78
CA ILE A 276 -9.82 7.49 -21.34
C ILE A 276 -11.22 7.50 -20.71
N ASP A 277 -12.14 8.27 -21.27
CA ASP A 277 -13.53 8.39 -20.80
C ASP A 277 -14.22 7.03 -20.87
N TYR A 278 -14.10 6.34 -22.01
CA TYR A 278 -14.64 4.99 -22.15
C TYR A 278 -14.08 4.04 -21.08
N PHE A 279 -12.77 4.07 -20.82
CA PHE A 279 -12.17 3.24 -19.78
C PHE A 279 -12.74 3.58 -18.39
N LYS A 280 -12.77 4.87 -18.01
CA LYS A 280 -13.27 5.34 -16.70
C LYS A 280 -14.74 5.01 -16.47
N GLU A 281 -15.58 5.18 -17.48
CA GLU A 281 -17.02 4.95 -17.41
C GLU A 281 -17.39 3.46 -17.32
N ASN A 282 -16.59 2.59 -17.94
CA ASN A 282 -16.95 1.18 -18.11
C ASN A 282 -16.17 0.22 -17.18
N ILE A 283 -14.98 0.57 -16.71
CA ILE A 283 -14.19 -0.38 -15.89
C ILE A 283 -14.84 -0.68 -14.53
N GLY A 284 -15.60 0.27 -13.99
CA GLY A 284 -16.34 0.11 -12.73
C GLY A 284 -17.57 -0.80 -12.82
N SER A 285 -18.08 -1.07 -14.02
CA SER A 285 -19.29 -1.89 -14.20
C SER A 285 -19.01 -3.39 -14.28
N LEU A 286 -17.76 -3.77 -14.51
CA LEU A 286 -17.34 -5.17 -14.52
C LEU A 286 -17.51 -5.79 -13.12
N LYS A 287 -17.96 -7.04 -13.08
CA LYS A 287 -18.23 -7.78 -11.83
C LYS A 287 -17.21 -8.87 -11.55
N SER A 288 -16.45 -9.29 -12.56
CA SER A 288 -15.44 -10.34 -12.41
C SER A 288 -14.23 -10.11 -13.30
N VAL A 289 -13.13 -10.81 -12.97
CA VAL A 289 -11.94 -10.86 -13.82
C VAL A 289 -12.27 -11.52 -15.15
N ASP A 290 -13.15 -12.51 -15.18
CA ASP A 290 -13.59 -13.19 -16.40
C ASP A 290 -14.19 -12.21 -17.41
N GLU A 291 -15.08 -11.33 -16.95
CA GLU A 291 -15.74 -10.33 -17.80
C GLU A 291 -14.74 -9.43 -18.52
N LEU A 292 -13.60 -9.08 -17.90
CA LEU A 292 -12.57 -8.26 -18.54
C LEU A 292 -12.01 -8.88 -19.83
N PHE A 293 -11.97 -10.22 -19.90
CA PHE A 293 -11.41 -10.97 -21.04
C PHE A 293 -12.47 -11.38 -22.07
N GLU A 294 -13.73 -11.04 -21.86
CA GLU A 294 -14.80 -11.30 -22.82
C GLU A 294 -14.67 -10.38 -24.05
N SER A 295 -15.12 -10.86 -25.20
CA SER A 295 -14.89 -10.18 -26.50
C SER A 295 -15.51 -8.79 -26.57
N GLN A 296 -16.63 -8.55 -25.90
CA GLN A 296 -17.26 -7.24 -25.82
C GLN A 296 -16.48 -6.22 -24.97
N ASN A 297 -15.65 -6.69 -24.04
CA ASN A 297 -14.80 -5.85 -23.18
C ASN A 297 -13.37 -5.71 -23.74
N HIS A 298 -13.14 -6.14 -24.98
CA HIS A 298 -11.84 -6.06 -25.64
C HIS A 298 -11.24 -4.65 -25.63
N ARG A 299 -12.06 -3.60 -25.71
CA ARG A 299 -11.58 -2.21 -25.65
C ARG A 299 -10.99 -1.85 -24.28
N LEU A 300 -11.55 -2.38 -23.18
CA LEU A 300 -11.00 -2.19 -21.83
C LEU A 300 -9.67 -2.92 -21.66
N LEU A 301 -9.62 -4.19 -22.08
CA LEU A 301 -8.39 -4.98 -22.05
C LEU A 301 -7.29 -4.31 -22.88
N LYS A 302 -7.63 -3.87 -24.09
CA LYS A 302 -6.72 -3.17 -25.00
C LYS A 302 -6.17 -1.89 -24.35
N PHE A 303 -7.01 -1.09 -23.70
CA PHE A 303 -6.57 0.12 -23.00
C PHE A 303 -5.53 -0.17 -21.91
N ILE A 304 -5.80 -1.16 -21.06
CA ILE A 304 -4.88 -1.58 -19.99
C ILE A 304 -3.55 -2.02 -20.60
N LEU A 305 -3.58 -2.85 -21.66
CA LEU A 305 -2.38 -3.31 -22.34
C LEU A 305 -1.61 -2.15 -23.00
N SER A 306 -2.31 -1.19 -23.61
CA SER A 306 -1.69 0.01 -24.19
C SER A 306 -0.94 0.83 -23.15
N ALA A 307 -1.44 0.92 -21.90
CA ALA A 307 -0.75 1.60 -20.81
C ALA A 307 0.59 0.93 -20.41
N TYR A 308 0.79 -0.34 -20.76
CA TYR A 308 2.05 -1.06 -20.57
C TYR A 308 2.82 -1.27 -21.88
N ASP A 309 2.38 -0.64 -22.98
CA ASP A 309 2.93 -0.84 -24.33
C ASP A 309 2.85 -2.30 -24.84
N LEU A 310 1.81 -3.00 -24.41
CA LEU A 310 1.50 -4.38 -24.79
C LEU A 310 0.24 -4.46 -25.67
N GLU A 311 -0.13 -3.38 -26.35
CA GLU A 311 -1.37 -3.27 -27.14
C GLU A 311 -1.54 -4.40 -28.16
N SER A 312 -0.46 -4.80 -28.82
CA SER A 312 -0.43 -5.89 -29.81
C SER A 312 -0.78 -7.25 -29.21
N GLU A 313 -0.71 -7.40 -27.89
CA GLU A 313 -1.02 -8.61 -27.15
C GLU A 313 -2.51 -8.75 -26.84
N ALA A 314 -3.31 -7.72 -27.12
CA ALA A 314 -4.77 -7.75 -26.94
C ALA A 314 -5.44 -8.85 -27.79
N GLN A 315 -4.79 -9.31 -28.87
CA GLN A 315 -5.25 -10.44 -29.68
C GLN A 315 -5.13 -11.80 -28.98
N TYR A 316 -4.44 -11.88 -27.83
CA TYR A 316 -4.20 -13.11 -27.07
C TYR A 316 -4.76 -13.02 -25.64
N PRO A 317 -6.07 -12.78 -25.44
CA PRO A 317 -6.65 -12.53 -24.11
C PRO A 317 -6.41 -13.67 -23.12
N GLY A 318 -6.49 -14.93 -23.56
CA GLY A 318 -6.20 -16.09 -22.71
C GLY A 318 -4.75 -16.16 -22.22
N LYS A 319 -3.79 -15.66 -23.02
CA LYS A 319 -2.38 -15.55 -22.60
C LYS A 319 -2.22 -14.47 -21.54
N ILE A 320 -2.80 -13.30 -21.78
CA ILE A 320 -2.75 -12.16 -20.85
C ILE A 320 -3.38 -12.55 -19.51
N ARG A 321 -4.53 -13.23 -19.55
CA ARG A 321 -5.20 -13.73 -18.35
C ARG A 321 -4.27 -14.57 -17.48
N LYS A 322 -3.65 -15.62 -18.06
CA LYS A 322 -2.73 -16.50 -17.33
C LYS A 322 -1.52 -15.76 -16.76
N ILE A 323 -1.04 -14.73 -17.45
CA ILE A 323 0.06 -13.89 -16.97
C ILE A 323 -0.39 -13.06 -15.76
N LEU A 324 -1.53 -12.37 -15.85
CA LEU A 324 -2.02 -11.53 -14.75
C LEU A 324 -2.43 -12.34 -13.51
N GLU A 325 -2.92 -13.55 -13.70
CA GLU A 325 -3.25 -14.50 -12.63
C GLU A 325 -1.99 -15.19 -12.04
N SER A 326 -0.80 -14.95 -12.57
CA SER A 326 0.43 -15.59 -12.07
C SER A 326 0.80 -15.11 -10.66
N ASP A 327 1.27 -16.04 -9.83
CA ASP A 327 1.86 -15.73 -8.53
C ASP A 327 3.32 -15.28 -8.69
N LEU A 328 3.59 -13.99 -8.45
CA LEU A 328 4.95 -13.45 -8.55
C LEU A 328 5.90 -13.94 -7.46
N THR A 329 5.38 -14.57 -6.39
CA THR A 329 6.22 -15.21 -5.36
C THR A 329 6.76 -16.57 -5.80
N ASP A 330 6.09 -17.22 -6.76
CA ASP A 330 6.59 -18.42 -7.42
C ASP A 330 7.58 -18.02 -8.53
N VAL A 331 8.86 -18.37 -8.34
CA VAL A 331 9.94 -18.10 -9.30
C VAL A 331 9.66 -18.72 -10.67
N ASP A 332 8.91 -19.83 -10.71
CA ASP A 332 8.53 -20.55 -11.92
C ASP A 332 7.19 -20.09 -12.53
N SER A 333 6.57 -19.03 -11.98
CA SER A 333 5.32 -18.52 -12.53
C SER A 333 5.48 -18.00 -13.96
N LEU A 334 4.38 -18.01 -14.72
CA LEU A 334 4.41 -17.61 -16.13
C LEU A 334 4.88 -16.17 -16.30
N ALA A 335 4.45 -15.26 -15.42
CA ALA A 335 4.91 -13.87 -15.42
C ALA A 335 6.41 -13.71 -15.14
N ASN A 336 6.98 -14.52 -14.23
CA ASN A 336 8.42 -14.46 -13.90
C ASN A 336 9.31 -15.08 -15.00
N ARG A 337 8.81 -16.08 -15.73
CA ARG A 337 9.54 -16.73 -16.82
C ARG A 337 9.40 -16.02 -18.17
N TYR A 338 8.52 -15.04 -18.29
CA TYR A 338 8.32 -14.34 -19.55
C TYR A 338 9.52 -13.42 -19.87
N LYS A 339 9.98 -13.45 -21.12
CA LYS A 339 11.20 -12.72 -21.53
C LYS A 339 11.05 -11.21 -21.49
N ASP A 340 9.84 -10.73 -21.77
CA ASP A 340 9.55 -9.31 -21.79
C ASP A 340 9.14 -8.84 -20.38
N PRO A 341 9.94 -7.98 -19.72
CA PRO A 341 9.72 -7.56 -18.34
C PRO A 341 8.44 -6.73 -18.14
N ARG A 342 7.85 -6.19 -19.22
CA ARG A 342 6.60 -5.41 -19.16
C ARG A 342 5.43 -6.25 -18.64
N PHE A 343 5.42 -7.55 -18.93
CA PHE A 343 4.41 -8.48 -18.41
C PHE A 343 4.53 -8.69 -16.91
N GLN A 344 5.76 -8.85 -16.40
CA GLN A 344 6.01 -8.96 -14.97
C GLN A 344 5.63 -7.65 -14.25
N GLN A 345 6.00 -6.50 -14.82
CA GLN A 345 5.65 -5.18 -14.29
C GLN A 345 4.13 -4.99 -14.24
N MET A 346 3.42 -5.31 -15.32
CA MET A 346 1.95 -5.23 -15.37
C MET A 346 1.31 -6.15 -14.34
N THR A 347 1.78 -7.39 -14.21
CA THR A 347 1.28 -8.35 -13.21
C THR A 347 1.50 -7.85 -11.80
N LYS A 348 2.66 -7.24 -11.53
CA LYS A 348 3.01 -6.67 -10.23
C LYS A 348 2.15 -5.47 -9.87
N ASP A 349 1.98 -4.55 -10.81
CA ASP A 349 1.24 -3.31 -10.61
C ASP A 349 -0.27 -3.57 -10.45
N LEU A 350 -0.82 -4.51 -11.23
CA LEU A 350 -2.24 -4.88 -11.19
C LEU A 350 -2.57 -5.92 -10.12
N ASN A 351 -1.62 -6.76 -9.73
CA ASN A 351 -1.73 -7.69 -8.60
C ASN A 351 -3.06 -8.48 -8.56
N PHE A 352 -3.49 -9.03 -9.70
CA PHE A 352 -4.78 -9.74 -9.81
C PHE A 352 -4.85 -10.97 -8.90
N ASN A 353 -3.72 -11.64 -8.67
CA ASN A 353 -3.66 -12.79 -7.76
C ASN A 353 -4.17 -12.46 -6.34
N PHE A 354 -3.95 -11.22 -5.86
CA PHE A 354 -4.40 -10.80 -4.53
C PHE A 354 -5.68 -9.94 -4.56
N MET A 355 -5.79 -9.02 -5.51
CA MET A 355 -6.86 -8.01 -5.54
C MET A 355 -7.95 -8.28 -6.58
N GLY A 356 -7.72 -9.19 -7.52
CA GLY A 356 -8.59 -9.44 -8.66
C GLY A 356 -8.99 -8.15 -9.38
N LEU A 357 -10.26 -8.09 -9.79
CA LEU A 357 -10.83 -6.94 -10.49
C LEU A 357 -10.84 -5.65 -9.63
N THR A 358 -10.93 -5.77 -8.30
CA THR A 358 -11.00 -4.61 -7.39
C THR A 358 -9.84 -3.65 -7.58
N LYS A 359 -8.64 -4.14 -7.95
CA LYS A 359 -7.51 -3.27 -8.25
C LYS A 359 -7.81 -2.26 -9.36
N LEU A 360 -8.50 -2.69 -10.42
CA LEU A 360 -8.83 -1.85 -11.59
C LEU A 360 -9.96 -0.85 -11.30
N GLN A 361 -10.70 -1.04 -10.21
CA GLN A 361 -11.79 -0.16 -9.79
C GLN A 361 -11.31 0.92 -8.80
N LEU A 362 -10.07 0.84 -8.31
CA LEU A 362 -9.50 1.88 -7.46
C LEU A 362 -9.22 3.14 -8.28
N GLY A 363 -9.67 4.30 -7.78
CA GLY A 363 -9.41 5.59 -8.42
C GLY A 363 -7.91 5.85 -8.69
N SER A 364 -7.03 5.42 -7.78
CA SER A 364 -5.58 5.54 -7.98
C SER A 364 -5.07 4.70 -9.16
N THR A 365 -5.54 3.45 -9.31
CA THR A 365 -5.13 2.60 -10.43
C THR A 365 -5.67 3.13 -11.76
N ILE A 366 -6.91 3.63 -11.77
CA ILE A 366 -7.51 4.25 -12.95
C ILE A 366 -6.69 5.46 -13.40
N GLN A 367 -6.26 6.30 -12.45
CA GLN A 367 -5.40 7.44 -12.72
C GLN A 367 -4.03 7.00 -13.24
N ASP A 368 -3.37 6.03 -12.59
CA ASP A 368 -2.07 5.51 -13.02
C ASP A 368 -2.11 4.94 -14.45
N LEU A 369 -3.14 4.15 -14.78
CA LEU A 369 -3.33 3.59 -16.11
C LEU A 369 -3.61 4.68 -17.15
N THR A 370 -4.40 5.69 -16.79
CA THR A 370 -4.69 6.84 -17.66
C THR A 370 -3.40 7.60 -17.99
N THR A 371 -2.62 7.98 -16.98
CA THR A 371 -1.36 8.71 -17.17
C THR A 371 -0.35 7.90 -17.99
N ARG A 372 -0.26 6.58 -17.75
CA ARG A 372 0.58 5.70 -18.55
C ARG A 372 0.12 5.62 -20.00
N TYR A 373 -1.19 5.47 -20.23
CA TYR A 373 -1.77 5.45 -21.58
C TYR A 373 -1.48 6.76 -22.33
N GLU A 374 -1.72 7.92 -21.70
CA GLU A 374 -1.42 9.24 -22.29
C GLU A 374 0.04 9.33 -22.73
N ARG A 375 0.96 8.91 -21.85
CA ARG A 375 2.40 8.91 -22.14
C ARG A 375 2.75 8.00 -23.30
N ILE A 376 2.33 6.74 -23.28
CA ILE A 376 2.66 5.78 -24.34
C ILE A 376 2.05 6.21 -25.67
N SER A 377 0.83 6.75 -25.66
CA SER A 377 0.18 7.30 -26.86
C SER A 377 0.94 8.49 -27.42
N TYR A 378 1.47 9.36 -26.56
CA TYR A 378 2.28 10.49 -27.00
C TYR A 378 3.65 10.04 -27.56
N GLU A 379 4.32 9.10 -26.91
CA GLU A 379 5.57 8.52 -27.42
C GLU A 379 5.37 7.88 -28.80
N LYS A 380 4.27 7.15 -29.00
CA LYS A 380 3.90 6.58 -30.31
C LYS A 380 3.66 7.68 -31.34
N HIS A 381 2.94 8.75 -30.96
CA HIS A 381 2.69 9.88 -31.84
C HIS A 381 3.97 10.58 -32.28
N LEU A 382 4.94 10.75 -31.37
CA LEU A 382 6.25 11.30 -31.72
C LEU A 382 7.02 10.39 -32.67
N ASP A 383 7.00 9.08 -32.44
CA ASP A 383 7.68 8.11 -33.30
C ASP A 383 7.07 8.03 -34.71
N GLU A 384 5.75 8.24 -34.83
CA GLU A 384 5.05 8.37 -36.11
C GLU A 384 5.52 9.61 -36.90
N GLN A 385 5.81 10.71 -36.21
CA GLN A 385 6.31 11.94 -36.84
C GLN A 385 7.80 11.85 -37.19
N ALA A 386 8.58 11.17 -36.35
CA ALA A 386 10.01 11.04 -36.47
C ALA A 386 10.45 9.63 -36.03
N PRO A 387 10.69 8.71 -37.00
CA PRO A 387 11.04 7.33 -36.69
C PRO A 387 12.28 7.22 -35.79
N GLY A 388 12.13 6.51 -34.67
CA GLY A 388 13.21 6.30 -33.70
C GLY A 388 13.17 7.26 -32.52
N VAL A 389 12.35 8.32 -32.52
CA VAL A 389 12.23 9.21 -31.35
C VAL A 389 11.89 8.43 -30.08
N ARG A 390 11.03 7.42 -30.16
CA ARG A 390 10.71 6.60 -29.00
C ARG A 390 11.89 5.77 -28.50
N ALA A 391 12.68 5.20 -29.41
CA ALA A 391 13.91 4.49 -29.06
C ALA A 391 14.95 5.43 -28.42
N ALA A 392 15.03 6.68 -28.90
CA ALA A 392 15.88 7.71 -28.31
C ALA A 392 15.46 8.09 -26.88
N ILE A 393 14.16 8.26 -26.62
CA ILE A 393 13.62 8.52 -25.28
C ILE A 393 13.99 7.37 -24.33
N GLU A 394 13.72 6.14 -24.73
CA GLU A 394 14.02 4.94 -23.93
C GLU A 394 15.51 4.76 -23.69
N PHE A 395 16.34 5.08 -24.67
CA PHE A 395 17.80 5.08 -24.53
C PHE A 395 18.27 6.07 -23.47
N GLY A 396 17.84 7.33 -23.56
CA GLY A 396 18.21 8.36 -22.58
C GLY A 396 17.80 7.99 -21.15
N ARG A 397 16.65 7.30 -21.00
CA ARG A 397 16.16 6.83 -19.70
C ARG A 397 17.01 5.71 -19.11
N ARG A 398 17.45 4.77 -19.94
CA ARG A 398 18.00 3.48 -19.47
C ARG A 398 19.52 3.44 -19.48
N ILE A 399 20.18 4.27 -20.29
CA ILE A 399 21.65 4.26 -20.42
C ILE A 399 22.37 4.61 -19.11
N LYS A 400 21.73 5.39 -18.23
CA LYS A 400 22.27 5.82 -16.92
C LYS A 400 22.46 4.64 -15.95
N ASP A 401 21.62 3.62 -16.06
CA ASP A 401 21.64 2.43 -15.19
C ASP A 401 22.55 1.31 -15.73
N VAL A 402 23.12 1.49 -16.93
CA VAL A 402 23.98 0.47 -17.56
C VAL A 402 25.36 0.47 -16.91
N THR A 403 25.78 -0.70 -16.45
CA THR A 403 27.10 -0.88 -15.80
C THR A 403 28.14 -1.50 -16.72
N GLN A 404 27.72 -2.28 -17.73
CA GLN A 404 28.61 -3.01 -18.63
C GLN A 404 28.14 -2.93 -20.08
N THR A 405 29.08 -2.88 -21.03
CA THR A 405 28.77 -2.90 -22.48
C THR A 405 27.95 -4.12 -22.88
N LEU A 406 28.16 -5.25 -22.21
CA LEU A 406 27.36 -6.45 -22.44
C LEU A 406 25.87 -6.25 -22.10
N GLN A 407 25.55 -5.50 -21.05
CA GLN A 407 24.18 -5.16 -20.68
C GLN A 407 23.54 -4.24 -21.73
N LEU A 408 24.31 -3.25 -22.21
CA LEU A 408 23.91 -2.39 -23.31
C LEU A 408 23.56 -3.21 -24.55
N LEU A 409 24.46 -4.11 -24.95
CA LEU A 409 24.25 -4.99 -26.08
C LEU A 409 23.13 -5.98 -25.82
N GLY A 410 22.91 -6.44 -24.59
CA GLY A 410 21.82 -7.34 -24.24
C GLY A 410 20.43 -6.76 -24.51
N ASP A 411 20.31 -5.44 -24.50
CA ASP A 411 19.07 -4.74 -24.74
C ASP A 411 18.88 -4.34 -26.21
N ASN A 412 17.69 -4.57 -26.76
CA ASN A 412 17.39 -4.28 -28.17
C ASN A 412 17.42 -2.78 -28.49
N VAL A 413 16.80 -1.94 -27.66
CA VAL A 413 16.72 -0.49 -27.87
C VAL A 413 18.09 0.14 -27.71
N LEU A 414 18.81 -0.20 -26.63
CA LEU A 414 20.14 0.40 -26.40
C LEU A 414 21.15 -0.02 -27.47
N ARG A 415 21.14 -1.31 -27.85
CA ARG A 415 21.97 -1.81 -28.94
C ARG A 415 21.67 -1.08 -30.23
N GLU A 416 20.40 -0.92 -30.58
CA GLU A 416 20.01 -0.22 -31.80
C GLU A 416 20.52 1.22 -31.81
N VAL A 417 20.22 1.99 -30.76
CA VAL A 417 20.61 3.40 -30.68
C VAL A 417 22.13 3.56 -30.79
N VAL A 418 22.89 2.76 -30.05
CA VAL A 418 24.36 2.83 -30.07
C VAL A 418 24.95 2.37 -31.40
N THR A 419 24.47 1.27 -31.96
CA THR A 419 25.04 0.75 -33.22
C THR A 419 24.74 1.69 -34.39
N VAL A 420 23.50 2.19 -34.49
CA VAL A 420 23.11 3.12 -35.55
C VAL A 420 23.81 4.47 -35.40
N ALA A 421 23.84 5.06 -34.19
CA ALA A 421 24.50 6.35 -33.95
C ALA A 421 26.01 6.35 -34.25
N ASN A 422 26.65 5.19 -34.13
CA ASN A 422 28.09 5.01 -34.35
C ASN A 422 28.42 4.34 -35.69
N ASN A 423 27.42 4.18 -36.57
CA ASN A 423 27.55 3.55 -37.88
C ASN A 423 28.20 2.15 -37.80
N ILE A 424 27.82 1.37 -36.79
CA ILE A 424 28.20 -0.02 -36.64
C ILE A 424 27.19 -0.87 -37.45
N PRO A 425 27.64 -1.64 -38.45
CA PRO A 425 26.74 -2.42 -39.30
C PRO A 425 25.97 -3.49 -38.52
N LYS A 426 24.72 -3.75 -38.89
CA LYS A 426 23.85 -4.78 -38.26
C LYS A 426 24.46 -6.18 -38.33
N GLU A 427 25.33 -6.43 -39.30
CA GLU A 427 26.06 -7.67 -39.52
C GLU A 427 27.02 -8.00 -38.36
N ILE A 428 27.34 -7.02 -37.49
CA ILE A 428 28.11 -7.26 -36.26
C ILE A 428 27.44 -8.29 -35.36
N ALA A 429 26.11 -8.42 -35.44
CA ALA A 429 25.34 -9.42 -34.69
C ALA A 429 25.69 -10.87 -35.05
N TYR A 430 26.33 -11.12 -36.21
CA TYR A 430 26.82 -12.44 -36.61
C TYR A 430 28.20 -12.79 -36.01
N GLN A 431 28.88 -11.81 -35.42
CA GLN A 431 30.19 -12.01 -34.80
C GLN A 431 30.05 -12.48 -33.35
N GLY A 432 31.14 -13.04 -32.80
CA GLY A 432 31.19 -13.40 -31.39
C GLY A 432 30.95 -12.19 -30.46
N VAL A 433 30.39 -12.44 -29.28
CA VAL A 433 30.01 -11.40 -28.30
C VAL A 433 31.18 -10.48 -27.97
N GLU A 434 32.39 -11.02 -27.79
CA GLU A 434 33.59 -10.21 -27.53
C GLU A 434 33.93 -9.24 -28.67
N SER A 435 33.73 -9.64 -29.93
CA SER A 435 33.92 -8.77 -31.09
C SER A 435 32.87 -7.66 -31.15
N GLN A 436 31.62 -7.96 -30.76
CA GLN A 436 30.56 -6.96 -30.66
C GLN A 436 30.86 -5.92 -29.57
N VAL A 437 31.27 -6.36 -28.38
CA VAL A 437 31.71 -5.49 -27.27
C VAL A 437 32.87 -4.60 -27.71
N THR A 438 33.90 -5.20 -28.30
CA THR A 438 35.08 -4.47 -28.79
C THR A 438 34.72 -3.42 -29.85
N ALA A 439 33.79 -3.73 -30.76
CA ALA A 439 33.37 -2.80 -31.79
C ALA A 439 32.67 -1.56 -31.19
N VAL A 440 31.86 -1.76 -30.14
CA VAL A 440 31.19 -0.66 -29.41
C VAL A 440 32.19 0.15 -28.59
N GLU A 441 33.04 -0.50 -27.78
CA GLU A 441 33.98 0.18 -26.87
C GLU A 441 35.05 1.00 -27.62
N ARG A 442 35.36 0.66 -28.87
CA ARG A 442 36.22 1.48 -29.74
C ARG A 442 35.61 2.84 -30.12
N LYS A 443 34.29 2.97 -30.05
CA LYS A 443 33.54 4.17 -30.48
C LYS A 443 32.87 4.88 -29.31
N VAL A 444 32.58 4.16 -28.23
CA VAL A 444 31.77 4.62 -27.11
C VAL A 444 32.47 4.30 -25.80
N ASP A 445 32.79 5.34 -25.03
CA ASP A 445 33.10 5.21 -23.61
C ASP A 445 31.78 5.17 -22.82
N LEU A 446 31.44 4.01 -22.28
CA LEU A 446 30.20 3.81 -21.53
C LEU A 446 30.12 4.69 -20.28
N ASN A 447 31.24 4.93 -19.59
CA ASN A 447 31.24 5.73 -18.36
C ASN A 447 31.04 7.21 -18.68
N SER A 448 31.66 7.71 -19.76
CA SER A 448 31.42 9.07 -20.25
C SER A 448 29.98 9.23 -20.73
N LEU A 449 29.48 8.28 -21.53
CA LEU A 449 28.14 8.33 -22.12
C LEU A 449 27.05 8.34 -21.05
N LYS A 450 27.15 7.49 -20.02
CA LYS A 450 26.12 7.44 -18.97
C LYS A 450 26.24 8.55 -17.93
N GLY A 451 27.44 9.14 -17.79
CA GLY A 451 27.77 10.15 -16.80
C GLY A 451 27.55 11.59 -17.26
N ASP A 452 27.47 11.84 -18.56
CA ASP A 452 27.29 13.18 -19.13
C ASP A 452 26.03 13.27 -20.00
N GLN A 453 25.10 14.12 -19.58
CA GLN A 453 23.85 14.40 -20.27
C GLN A 453 24.07 14.92 -21.70
N ASN A 454 25.13 15.70 -21.94
CA ASN A 454 25.47 16.19 -23.29
C ASN A 454 25.92 15.05 -24.21
N GLU A 455 26.59 14.02 -23.67
CA GLU A 455 27.01 12.86 -24.46
C GLU A 455 25.81 11.97 -24.81
N ILE A 456 24.84 11.84 -23.92
CA ILE A 456 23.55 11.19 -24.20
C ILE A 456 22.82 11.93 -25.33
N GLU A 457 22.72 13.25 -25.24
CA GLU A 457 22.08 14.09 -26.25
C GLU A 457 22.77 13.99 -27.61
N LYS A 458 24.11 14.06 -27.66
CA LYS A 458 24.87 13.86 -28.90
C LYS A 458 24.63 12.48 -29.50
N MET A 459 24.55 11.43 -28.67
CA MET A 459 24.29 10.06 -29.12
C MET A 459 22.90 9.95 -29.73
N VAL A 460 21.87 10.45 -29.02
CA VAL A 460 20.49 10.50 -29.50
C VAL A 460 20.38 11.29 -30.79
N MET A 461 21.04 12.44 -30.88
CA MET A 461 21.05 13.25 -32.08
C MET A 461 21.62 12.53 -33.29
N ARG A 462 22.77 11.87 -33.12
CA ARG A 462 23.37 11.05 -34.17
C ARG A 462 22.41 9.93 -34.58
N TYR A 463 21.82 9.23 -33.62
CA TYR A 463 20.86 8.17 -33.89
C TYR A 463 19.67 8.65 -34.74
N LEU A 464 18.99 9.73 -34.33
CA LEU A 464 17.84 10.27 -35.05
C LEU A 464 18.22 10.78 -36.45
N THR A 465 19.40 11.40 -36.59
CA THR A 465 19.92 11.84 -37.90
C THR A 465 20.18 10.67 -38.85
N PHE A 466 20.63 9.52 -38.34
CA PHE A 466 20.85 8.32 -39.16
C PHE A 466 19.56 7.55 -39.44
N LYS A 467 18.56 7.65 -38.56
CA LYS A 467 17.26 6.99 -38.72
C LYS A 467 16.35 7.67 -39.74
N ASP A 468 16.48 8.98 -39.90
CA ASP A 468 15.66 9.77 -40.79
C ASP A 468 16.53 10.53 -41.80
N THR A 469 16.39 10.21 -43.08
CA THR A 469 17.04 10.95 -44.19
C THR A 469 16.49 12.38 -44.36
N GLY A 470 15.47 12.77 -43.59
CA GLY A 470 14.82 14.09 -43.57
C GLY A 470 14.94 14.87 -42.24
N PHE A 471 15.69 14.39 -41.25
CA PHE A 471 15.77 15.05 -39.93
C PHE A 471 16.65 16.31 -40.02
N THR A 472 16.04 17.49 -39.94
CA THR A 472 16.77 18.77 -40.02
C THR A 472 17.15 19.31 -38.64
N SER A 473 18.22 20.10 -38.58
CA SER A 473 18.75 20.72 -37.35
C SER A 473 17.70 21.56 -36.58
N ALA A 474 16.68 22.12 -37.24
CA ALA A 474 15.61 22.88 -36.60
C ALA A 474 14.62 21.99 -35.84
N ASN A 475 14.15 20.91 -36.46
CA ASN A 475 13.27 19.93 -35.81
C ASN A 475 13.97 19.26 -34.62
N SER A 476 15.27 19.01 -34.78
CA SER A 476 16.08 18.39 -33.73
C SER A 476 16.11 19.15 -32.42
N LYS A 477 16.14 20.49 -32.46
CA LYS A 477 16.13 21.31 -31.24
C LYS A 477 14.80 21.25 -30.52
N SER A 478 13.67 21.26 -31.24
CA SER A 478 12.33 21.15 -30.63
C SER A 478 12.19 19.81 -29.89
N TYR A 479 12.53 18.71 -30.58
CA TYR A 479 12.45 17.40 -29.96
C TYR A 479 13.45 17.24 -28.82
N LEU A 480 14.69 17.74 -28.95
CA LEU A 480 15.66 17.72 -27.85
C LEU A 480 15.22 18.56 -26.64
N THR A 481 14.62 19.72 -26.85
CA THR A 481 14.05 20.50 -25.74
C THR A 481 12.87 19.77 -25.11
N ASP A 482 12.06 19.05 -25.88
CA ASP A 482 10.97 18.22 -25.34
C ASP A 482 11.50 16.94 -24.65
N LEU A 483 12.68 16.45 -25.06
CA LEU A 483 13.35 15.25 -24.53
C LEU A 483 14.23 15.54 -23.31
N PHE A 484 14.82 16.73 -23.19
CA PHE A 484 15.91 17.03 -22.24
C PHE A 484 15.85 18.44 -21.62
N GLY A 485 14.92 19.29 -22.06
CA GLY A 485 14.78 20.69 -21.63
C GLY A 485 13.98 20.88 -20.35
#